data_AF-A0A8T4UK55-F1
#
_entry.id   AF-A0A8T4UK55-F1
#
_cell.length_a   1.000
_cell.length_b   1.000
_cell.length_c   1.000
_cell.angle_alpha   90.00
_cell.angle_beta   90.00
_cell.angle_gamma   90.00
#
_symmetry.space_group_name_H-M   'P 1'
#
loop_
_entity.id
_entity.type
_entity.pdbx_description
1 polymer ?
#
loop_
_entity_poly.entity_id
_entity_poly.type
_entity_poly.pdbx_seq_one_letter_code
_entity_poly.pdbx_strand_id
1 'polypeptide(L)' 'MVKLVKRGDKYKPAKLKASIMRAGASSAIANAVVKSVKVKQGMTTLHLRKLVLAQLTKLSPSAAKKYRAHKKRR' A
#
# COMPACT_ATOMS: atom_id res chain seq x y z
N MET A 1 6.94 -2.43 -16.29
CA MET A 1 5.84 -2.93 -15.42
C MET A 1 6.44 -3.88 -14.39
N VAL A 2 6.32 -3.61 -13.08
CA VAL A 2 7.10 -4.32 -12.03
C VAL A 2 6.36 -5.57 -11.54
N LYS A 3 7.03 -6.72 -11.43
CA LYS A 3 6.44 -7.98 -10.91
C LYS A 3 6.68 -8.10 -9.40
N LEU A 4 5.63 -8.46 -8.65
CA LEU A 4 5.70 -8.76 -7.22
C LEU A 4 5.82 -10.28 -6.98
N VAL A 5 6.72 -10.68 -6.09
CA VAL A 5 7.15 -12.08 -5.94
C VAL A 5 6.04 -13.03 -5.46
N LYS A 6 5.18 -12.61 -4.54
CA LYS A 6 4.31 -13.55 -3.81
C LYS A 6 3.17 -14.18 -4.64
N ARG A 7 2.84 -13.62 -5.81
CA ARG A 7 1.80 -14.15 -6.71
C ARG A 7 2.14 -14.06 -8.20
N GLY A 8 3.35 -13.60 -8.55
CA GLY A 8 3.67 -13.20 -9.92
C GLY A 8 2.79 -12.05 -10.46
N ASP A 9 1.94 -11.45 -9.62
CA ASP A 9 1.03 -10.38 -10.03
C ASP A 9 1.83 -9.11 -10.33
N LYS A 10 1.37 -8.37 -11.33
CA LYS A 10 2.02 -7.14 -11.75
C LYS A 10 1.60 -6.03 -10.79
N TYR A 11 2.55 -5.21 -10.35
CA TYR A 11 2.28 -4.03 -9.55
C TYR A 11 1.37 -3.08 -10.33
N LYS A 12 0.19 -2.81 -9.77
CA LYS A 12 -0.80 -1.89 -10.31
C LYS A 12 -1.02 -0.75 -9.30
N PRO A 13 -0.53 0.47 -9.58
CA PRO A 13 -0.70 1.63 -8.70
C PRO A 13 -2.17 1.89 -8.32
N ALA A 14 -3.09 1.68 -9.27
CA ALA A 14 -4.54 1.80 -9.04
C ALA A 14 -5.07 0.84 -7.95
N LYS A 15 -4.58 -0.42 -7.92
CA LYS A 15 -4.96 -1.39 -6.87
C LYS A 15 -4.45 -0.92 -5.50
N LEU A 16 -3.24 -0.37 -5.43
CA LEU A 16 -2.67 0.15 -4.19
C LEU A 16 -3.48 1.36 -3.70
N LYS A 17 -3.79 2.32 -4.58
CA LYS A 17 -4.63 3.48 -4.26
C LYS A 17 -5.98 3.05 -3.68
N ALA A 18 -6.68 2.14 -4.35
CA ALA A 18 -7.97 1.62 -3.89
C ALA A 18 -7.86 0.89 -2.55
N SER A 19 -6.74 0.20 -2.29
CA SER A 19 -6.49 -0.46 -1.00
C SER A 19 -6.27 0.55 0.13
N ILE A 20 -5.59 1.66 -0.15
CA ILE A 20 -5.32 2.74 0.82
C ILE A 20 -6.62 3.52 1.11
N MET A 21 -7.40 3.83 0.08
CA MET A 21 -8.70 4.50 0.23
C MET A 21 -9.69 3.65 1.03
N ARG A 22 -9.74 2.33 0.80
CA ARG A 22 -10.54 1.40 1.62
C ARG A 22 -10.17 1.38 3.10
N ALA A 23 -8.93 1.72 3.43
CA ALA A 23 -8.51 1.88 4.83
C ALA A 23 -8.94 3.22 5.45
N GLY A 24 -9.63 4.09 4.70
CA GLY A 24 -10.14 5.38 5.17
C GLY A 24 -9.21 6.56 4.91
N ALA A 25 -8.18 6.41 4.08
CA ALA A 25 -7.38 7.54 3.63
C ALA A 25 -8.11 8.33 2.52
N SER A 26 -7.94 9.66 2.51
CA SER A 26 -8.44 10.50 1.42
C SER A 26 -7.72 10.22 0.11
N SER A 27 -8.35 10.57 -1.03
CA SER A 27 -7.77 10.38 -2.37
C SER A 27 -6.42 11.11 -2.52
N ALA A 28 -6.27 12.28 -1.89
CA ALA A 28 -5.02 13.04 -1.87
C ALA A 28 -3.89 12.28 -1.16
N ILE A 29 -4.15 11.75 0.04
CA ILE A 29 -3.17 10.95 0.80
C ILE A 29 -2.83 9.66 0.06
N ALA A 30 -3.83 8.99 -0.51
CA ALA A 30 -3.62 7.78 -1.29
C ALA A 30 -2.72 8.04 -2.52
N ASN A 31 -2.94 9.16 -3.22
CA ASN A 31 -2.08 9.58 -4.34
C ASN A 31 -0.65 9.90 -3.89
N ALA A 32 -0.49 10.63 -2.77
CA ALA A 32 0.82 10.96 -2.22
C ALA A 32 1.63 9.70 -1.86
N VAL A 33 0.99 8.73 -1.20
CA VAL A 33 1.62 7.46 -0.85
C VAL A 33 1.98 6.66 -2.11
N VAL A 34 1.07 6.54 -3.08
CA VAL A 34 1.35 5.81 -4.33
C VAL A 34 2.51 6.42 -5.11
N LYS A 35 2.61 7.76 -5.17
CA LYS A 35 3.72 8.47 -5.82
C LYS A 35 5.05 8.27 -5.10
N SER A 36 5.02 8.19 -3.76
CA SER A 36 6.22 8.13 -2.95
C SER A 36 6.77 6.69 -2.79
N VAL A 37 5.92 5.67 -2.99
CA VAL A 37 6.34 4.27 -2.94
C VAL A 37 7.03 3.85 -4.25
N LYS A 38 8.37 3.69 -4.19
CA LYS A 38 9.17 3.12 -5.29
C LYS A 38 9.18 1.59 -5.21
N VAL A 39 8.54 0.93 -6.18
CA VAL A 39 8.49 -0.54 -6.26
C VAL A 39 9.60 -1.04 -7.18
N LYS A 40 10.41 -1.99 -6.69
CA LYS A 40 11.47 -2.66 -7.45
C LYS A 40 11.02 -4.06 -7.89
N GLN A 41 11.58 -4.56 -8.99
CA GLN A 41 11.32 -5.93 -9.45
C GLN A 41 11.82 -6.92 -8.42
N GLY A 42 11.05 -7.97 -8.15
CA GLY A 42 11.38 -8.92 -7.07
C GLY A 42 10.97 -8.43 -5.67
N MET A 43 10.33 -7.26 -5.53
CA MET A 43 9.82 -6.83 -4.24
C MET A 43 8.64 -7.71 -3.80
N THR A 44 8.61 -8.09 -2.53
CA THR A 44 7.49 -8.84 -1.95
C THR A 44 6.33 -7.90 -1.62
N THR A 45 5.11 -8.44 -1.65
CA THR A 45 3.91 -7.70 -1.21
C THR A 45 4.00 -7.27 0.25
N LEU A 46 4.75 -8.00 1.08
CA LEU A 46 5.00 -7.64 2.48
C LEU A 46 5.90 -6.41 2.59
N HIS A 47 6.99 -6.34 1.82
CA HIS A 47 7.83 -5.14 1.76
C HIS A 47 7.07 -3.94 1.24
N LEU A 48 6.30 -4.10 0.16
CA LEU A 48 5.43 -3.04 -0.34
C LEU A 48 4.49 -2.52 0.76
N ARG A 49 3.88 -3.43 1.53
CA ARG A 49 2.97 -3.06 2.62
C ARG A 49 3.68 -2.34 3.76
N LYS A 50 4.91 -2.73 4.12
CA LYS A 50 5.71 -2.03 5.14
C LYS A 50 6.02 -0.60 4.72
N LEU A 51 6.41 -0.38 3.46
CA LEU A 51 6.66 0.96 2.91
C LEU A 51 5.40 1.83 2.95
N VAL A 52 4.27 1.28 2.50
CA VAL A 52 2.97 1.96 2.51
C VAL A 52 2.54 2.30 3.94
N LEU A 53 2.73 1.38 4.90
CA LEU A 53 2.42 1.63 6.31
C LEU A 53 3.31 2.73 6.88
N ALA A 54 4.62 2.72 6.61
CA ALA A 54 5.52 3.76 7.10
C ALA A 54 5.11 5.17 6.62
N GLN A 55 4.64 5.28 5.38
CA GLN A 55 4.14 6.55 4.85
C GLN A 55 2.76 6.92 5.37
N LEU A 56 1.85 5.95 5.48
CA LEU A 56 0.53 6.17 6.06
C LEU A 56 0.63 6.58 7.52
N THR A 57 1.54 6.03 8.31
CA THR A 57 1.71 6.44 9.72
C THR A 57 2.09 7.92 9.83
N LYS A 58 2.85 8.46 8.87
CA LYS A 58 3.23 9.89 8.85
C LYS A 58 2.08 10.80 8.41
N LEU A 59 1.30 10.37 7.42
CA LEU A 59 0.26 11.21 6.79
C LEU A 59 -1.14 11.04 7.40
N SER A 60 -1.46 9.82 7.85
CA SER A 60 -2.78 9.45 8.41
C SER A 60 -2.65 8.23 9.33
N PRO A 61 -2.36 8.45 10.63
CA PRO A 61 -2.23 7.39 11.62
C PRO A 61 -3.48 6.50 11.74
N SER A 62 -4.67 7.08 11.57
CA SER A 62 -5.96 6.37 11.61
C SER A 62 -6.11 5.40 10.44
N ALA A 63 -5.76 5.83 9.22
CA ALA A 63 -5.75 4.96 8.05
C ALA A 63 -4.65 3.89 8.15
N ALA A 64 -3.48 4.21 8.72
CA ALA A 64 -2.42 3.23 8.96
C ALA A 64 -2.87 2.09 9.88
N LYS A 65 -3.58 2.40 10.97
CA LYS A 65 -4.14 1.40 11.90
C LYS A 65 -5.13 0.46 11.19
N LYS A 66 -6.07 1.03 10.42
CA LYS A 66 -7.06 0.25 9.63
C LYS A 66 -6.39 -0.56 8.52
N TYR A 67 -5.41 0.01 7.81
CA TYR A 67 -4.65 -0.65 6.76
C TYR A 67 -3.81 -1.81 7.30
N ARG A 68 -3.26 -1.69 8.52
CA ARG A 68 -2.58 -2.78 9.23
C ARG A 68 -3.55 -3.91 9.58
N ALA A 69 -4.74 -3.56 10.07
CA ALA A 69 -5.76 -4.52 10.52
C ALA A 69 -6.46 -5.32 9.38
N HIS A 70 -6.47 -4.81 8.14
CA HIS A 70 -7.14 -5.41 6.96
C HIS A 70 -6.61 -6.81 6.55
N LYS A 71 -5.80 -7.50 7.36
CA LYS A 71 -5.40 -8.90 7.11
C LYS A 71 -5.71 -9.87 8.26
N LYS A 72 -6.36 -9.42 9.35
CA LYS A 72 -6.64 -10.25 10.52
C LYS A 72 -8.05 -10.87 10.52
N ARG A 73 -8.69 -10.99 9.35
CA ARG A 73 -9.87 -11.83 9.14
C ARG A 73 -9.49 -12.88 8.10
N ARG A 74 -9.13 -14.06 8.58
CA ARG A 74 -8.99 -15.28 7.79
C ARG A 74 -9.90 -16.30 8.46
#